data_AF-A0A8T3PN81-F1
#
_entry.id   AF-A0A8T3PN81-F1
#
_cell.length_a   1.000
_cell.length_b   1.000
_cell.length_c   1.000
_cell.angle_alpha   90.00
_cell.angle_beta   90.00
_cell.angle_gamma   90.00
#
_symmetry.space_group_name_H-M   'P 1'
#
loop_
_entity.id
_entity.type
_entity.pdbx_description
1 polymer ?
#
loop_
_entity_poly.entity_id
_entity_poly.type
_entity_poly.pdbx_seq_one_letter_code
_entity_poly.pdbx_strand_id
1 'polypeptide(L)'
;MRSAMQMSYKLARRLVIGFLGLTVLLVGVAMIVLPGPAFIVIPVGLGILGIEFTWARRWLKTLKNRTEGVVEGLLGSSRRRDPGAQ
;
A
#
# COMPACT_ATOMS: atom_id res chain seq x y z
N MET A 1 16.58 8.80 21.89
CA MET A 1 16.77 7.59 21.04
C MET A 1 15.48 7.11 20.35
N ARG A 2 14.62 8.00 19.82
CA ARG A 2 13.38 7.61 19.08
C ARG A 2 13.34 8.08 17.62
N SER A 3 14.41 8.74 17.16
CA SER A 3 14.44 9.44 15.87
C SER A 3 15.00 8.61 14.70
N ALA A 4 15.67 7.49 14.97
CA ALA A 4 16.21 6.61 13.93
C ALA A 4 15.14 5.79 13.19
N MET A 5 13.98 5.56 13.82
CA MET A 5 12.97 4.64 13.29
C MET A 5 12.10 5.27 12.20
N GLN A 6 11.92 6.60 12.22
CA GLN A 6 11.10 7.34 11.24
C GLN A 6 11.77 7.42 9.85
N MET A 7 13.10 7.51 9.81
CA MET A 7 13.85 7.58 8.54
C MET A 7 13.77 6.24 7.80
N SER A 8 13.85 5.13 8.53
CA SER A 8 13.74 3.76 8.01
C SER A 8 12.38 3.49 7.37
N TYR A 9 11.27 3.98 7.93
CA TYR A 9 9.95 3.75 7.34
C TYR A 9 9.78 4.39 5.97
N LYS A 10 10.32 5.61 5.77
CA LYS A 10 10.28 6.27 4.47
C LYS A 10 11.14 5.53 3.44
N LEU A 11 12.32 5.06 3.86
CA LEU A 11 13.22 4.30 2.99
C LEU A 11 12.65 2.93 2.65
N ALA A 12 12.14 2.20 3.64
CA ALA A 12 11.46 0.92 3.46
C ALA A 12 10.24 1.07 2.54
N ARG A 13 9.42 2.10 2.73
CA ARG A 13 8.30 2.40 1.83
C ARG A 13 8.77 2.67 0.40
N ARG A 14 9.83 3.47 0.22
CA ARG A 14 10.36 3.81 -1.11
C ARG A 14 10.99 2.61 -1.80
N LEU A 15 11.78 1.82 -1.07
CA LEU A 15 12.36 0.58 -1.56
C LEU A 15 11.26 -0.39 -1.99
N VAL A 16 10.20 -0.55 -1.20
CA VAL A 16 9.15 -1.48 -1.61
C VAL A 16 8.32 -0.97 -2.77
N ILE A 17 7.97 0.32 -2.84
CA ILE A 17 7.32 0.87 -4.05
C ILE A 17 8.21 0.66 -5.28
N GLY A 18 9.53 0.86 -5.14
CA GLY A 18 10.49 0.61 -6.21
C GLY A 18 10.56 -0.86 -6.62
N PHE A 19 10.61 -1.78 -5.65
CA PHE A 19 10.58 -3.21 -5.90
C PHE A 19 9.27 -3.64 -6.58
N LEU A 20 8.12 -3.09 -6.15
CA LEU A 20 6.80 -3.34 -6.78
C LEU A 20 6.79 -2.91 -8.25
N GLY A 21 7.26 -1.70 -8.53
CA GLY A 21 7.34 -1.19 -9.90
C GLY A 21 8.28 -2.02 -10.76
N LEU A 22 9.43 -2.44 -10.20
CA LEU A 22 10.41 -3.27 -10.89
C LEU A 22 9.86 -4.67 -11.20
N THR A 23 9.11 -5.29 -10.29
CA THR A 23 8.53 -6.62 -10.50
C THR A 23 7.45 -6.60 -11.56
N VAL A 24 6.55 -5.60 -11.52
CA VAL A 24 5.53 -5.42 -12.57
C VAL A 24 6.17 -5.13 -13.92
N LEU A 25 7.22 -4.29 -13.96
CA LEU A 25 7.99 -4.00 -15.17
C LEU A 25 8.63 -5.25 -15.75
N LEU A 26 9.31 -6.07 -14.94
CA LEU A 26 9.92 -7.33 -15.37
C LEU A 26 8.88 -8.31 -15.92
N VAL A 27 7.72 -8.42 -15.28
CA VAL A 27 6.62 -9.27 -15.76
C VAL A 27 6.09 -8.76 -17.10
N GLY A 28 5.87 -7.46 -17.24
CA GLY A 28 5.42 -6.85 -18.50
C GLY A 28 6.43 -7.01 -19.63
N VAL A 29 7.73 -6.85 -19.34
CA VAL A 29 8.81 -7.10 -20.31
C VAL A 29 8.87 -8.59 -20.69
N ALA A 30 8.73 -9.50 -19.72
CA ALA A 30 8.71 -10.93 -19.99
C ALA A 30 7.54 -11.34 -20.92
N MET A 31 6.35 -10.72 -20.76
CA MET A 31 5.20 -10.94 -21.64
C MET A 31 5.45 -10.50 -23.08
N ILE A 32 6.31 -9.50 -23.31
CA ILE A 32 6.66 -9.02 -24.65
C ILE A 32 7.73 -9.91 -25.28
N VAL A 33 8.74 -10.30 -24.50
CA VAL A 33 9.96 -10.90 -25.06
C VAL A 33 9.80 -12.38 -25.36
N LEU A 34 8.90 -13.12 -24.67
CA LEU A 34 8.93 -14.57 -24.81
C LEU A 34 7.54 -15.24 -24.97
N PRO A 35 7.10 -15.55 -26.21
CA PRO A 35 5.99 -16.46 -26.45
C PRO A 35 6.33 -17.96 -26.20
N GLY A 36 7.30 -18.29 -25.33
CA GLY A 36 7.91 -19.64 -25.24
C GLY A 36 8.30 -20.22 -23.84
N PRO A 37 8.53 -19.44 -22.77
CA PRO A 37 8.94 -19.94 -21.46
C PRO A 37 8.02 -19.46 -20.34
N ALA A 38 6.72 -19.72 -20.50
CA ALA A 38 5.70 -19.43 -19.48
C ALA A 38 6.02 -20.11 -18.12
N PHE A 39 6.76 -21.21 -18.11
CA PHE A 39 7.11 -21.96 -16.91
C PHE A 39 7.98 -21.21 -15.90
N ILE A 40 8.82 -20.25 -16.32
CA ILE A 40 9.62 -19.43 -15.39
C ILE A 40 8.80 -18.22 -14.92
N VAL A 41 8.02 -17.63 -15.82
CA VAL A 41 7.22 -16.43 -15.55
C VAL A 41 6.09 -16.70 -14.57
N ILE A 42 5.44 -17.87 -14.62
CA ILE A 42 4.35 -18.24 -13.69
C ILE A 42 4.81 -18.28 -12.22
N PRO A 43 5.83 -19.06 -11.81
CA PRO A 43 6.27 -19.10 -10.41
C PRO A 43 6.88 -17.76 -9.96
N VAL A 44 7.57 -17.03 -10.85
CA VAL A 44 8.08 -15.69 -10.55
C VAL A 44 6.92 -14.70 -10.32
N GLY A 45 5.92 -14.72 -11.20
CA GLY A 45 4.69 -13.93 -11.08
C GLY A 45 3.92 -14.25 -9.81
N LEU A 46 3.75 -15.54 -9.47
CA LEU A 46 3.13 -15.94 -8.19
C LEU A 46 3.92 -15.48 -6.97
N GLY A 47 5.25 -15.57 -7.00
CA GLY A 47 6.12 -15.07 -5.93
C GLY A 47 5.96 -13.56 -5.71
N ILE A 48 5.89 -12.81 -6.82
CA ILE A 48 5.62 -11.37 -6.82
C ILE A 48 4.22 -11.06 -6.27
N LEU A 49 3.18 -11.75 -6.77
CA LEU A 49 1.81 -11.57 -6.28
C LEU A 49 1.71 -11.84 -4.77
N GLY A 50 2.40 -12.86 -4.26
CA GLY A 50 2.44 -13.16 -2.82
C GLY A 50 3.08 -12.05 -1.98
N ILE A 51 4.16 -11.45 -2.48
CA ILE A 51 4.81 -10.29 -1.85
C ILE A 51 3.90 -9.06 -1.91
N GLU A 52 3.22 -8.85 -3.05
CA GLU A 52 2.25 -7.76 -3.24
C GLU A 52 1.06 -7.86 -2.28
N PHE A 53 0.50 -9.04 -2.04
CA PHE A 53 -0.66 -9.22 -1.16
C PHE A 53 -0.38 -8.82 0.30
N THR A 54 0.80 -9.20 0.81
CA THR A 54 1.20 -8.80 2.17
C THR A 54 1.41 -7.29 2.28
N TRP A 55 1.89 -6.66 1.20
CA TRP A 55 2.07 -5.22 1.13
C TRP A 55 0.74 -4.46 0.97
N ALA A 56 -0.17 -4.95 0.13
CA ALA A 56 -1.51 -4.38 -0.04
C ALA A 56 -2.26 -4.31 1.29
N ARG A 57 -2.14 -5.35 2.14
CA ARG A 57 -2.73 -5.35 3.49
C ARG A 57 -2.17 -4.24 4.39
N ARG A 58 -0.89 -3.89 4.23
CA ARG A 58 -0.22 -2.81 4.96
C ARG A 58 -0.62 -1.42 4.45
N TRP A 59 -0.81 -1.30 3.14
CA TRP A 59 -1.37 -0.12 2.49
C TRP A 59 -2.82 0.13 2.91
N LEU A 60 -3.66 -0.91 2.90
CA LEU A 60 -5.03 -0.85 3.39
C LEU A 60 -5.09 -0.41 4.85
N LYS A 61 -4.18 -0.87 5.72
CA LYS A 61 -4.12 -0.40 7.11
C LYS A 61 -3.78 1.09 7.20
N THR A 62 -2.88 1.57 6.34
CA THR A 62 -2.54 3.01 6.27
C THR A 62 -3.69 3.85 5.73
N LEU A 63 -4.40 3.34 4.71
CA LEU A 63 -5.59 3.98 4.16
C LEU A 63 -6.71 4.03 5.19
N LYS A 64 -7.02 2.91 5.86
CA LYS A 64 -8.03 2.83 6.93
C LYS A 64 -7.79 3.89 8.00
N ASN A 65 -6.55 4.03 8.48
CA ASN A 65 -6.20 5.04 9.48
C ASN A 65 -6.42 6.48 8.97
N ARG A 66 -6.19 6.74 7.68
CA ARG A 66 -6.47 8.05 7.07
C ARG A 66 -7.96 8.27 6.88
N THR A 67 -8.69 7.24 6.48
CA THR A 67 -10.14 7.30 6.30
C THR A 67 -10.85 7.49 7.63
N GLU A 68 -10.41 6.83 8.70
CA GLU A 68 -10.95 7.04 10.05
C GLU A 68 -10.77 8.49 10.51
N GLY A 69 -9.59 9.09 10.34
CA GLY A 69 -9.39 10.50 10.72
C GLY A 69 -10.24 11.49 9.91
N VAL A 70 -10.51 11.19 8.64
CA VAL A 70 -11.38 12.00 7.78
C VAL A 70 -12.85 11.79 8.14
N VAL A 71 -13.27 10.54 8.33
CA VAL A 71 -14.64 10.18 8.72
C VAL A 71 -14.97 10.75 10.10
N GLU A 72 -14.07 10.67 11.07
CA GLU A 72 -14.22 11.31 12.39
C GLU A 72 -14.36 12.83 12.25
N GLY A 73 -13.59 13.46 11.37
CA GLY A 73 -13.70 14.90 11.07
C GLY A 73 -15.04 15.29 10.44
N LEU A 74 -15.63 14.41 9.62
CA LEU A 74 -16.92 14.62 8.96
C LEU A 74 -18.12 14.24 9.84
N LEU A 75 -17.98 13.22 10.71
CA LEU A 75 -19.01 12.78 11.65
C LEU A 75 -19.00 13.65 12.92
N GLY A 76 -17.84 14.18 13.32
CA GLY A 76 -17.66 15.03 14.50
C GLY A 76 -18.20 16.46 14.32
N SER A 77 -18.30 16.95 13.08
CA SER A 77 -18.90 18.27 12.78
C SER A 77 -20.41 18.35 13.03
N SER A 78 -21.10 17.22 13.22
CA SER A 78 -22.56 17.18 13.42
C SER A 78 -23.01 17.02 14.88
N ARG A 79 -22.08 17.03 15.86
CA ARG A 79 -22.41 16.93 17.30
C ARG A 79 -22.29 18.28 18.04
N ARG A 80 -22.58 19.39 17.35
CA ARG A 80 -22.64 20.76 17.91
C ARG A 80 -24.02 21.41 17.71
N ARG A 81 -25.06 20.67 18.09
CA ARG A 81 -26.44 21.11 18.37
C ARG A 81 -26.87 20.17 19.50
N ASP A 82 -26.70 20.54 20.76
CA ASP A 82 -27.60 21.40 21.52
C ASP A 82 -26.85 22.04 22.71
N PRO A 83 -27.23 23.24 23.14
CA PRO A 83 -27.92 23.30 24.43
C PRO A 83 -29.03 24.35 24.43
N GLY A 84 -30.09 24.08 25.19
CA GLY A 84 -31.27 24.94 25.30
C GLY A 84 -30.95 26.43 25.29
N ALA A 85 -31.47 27.13 24.29
CA ALA A 85 -31.84 28.52 24.46
C ALA A 85 -33.17 28.49 25.21
N GLN A 86 -33.04 28.78 26.50
CA GLN A 86 -34.09 28.97 27.50
C GLN A 86 -35.12 30.00 27.04
#